data_AF-A0A8S3JIL5-F1
#
_entry.id   AF-A0A8S3JIL5-F1
#
_cell.length_a   1.000
_cell.length_b   1.000
_cell.length_c   1.000
_cell.angle_alpha   90.00
_cell.angle_beta   90.00
_cell.angle_gamma   90.00
#
_symmetry.space_group_name_H-M   'P 1'
#
loop_
_entity.id
_entity.type
_entity.pdbx_description
1 polymer ?
#
loop_
_entity_poly.entity_id
_entity_poly.type
_entity_poly.pdbx_seq_one_letter_code
_entity_poly.pdbx_strand_id
1 'polypeptide(L)' 'MNNSMIRIVDIPEEMLLAIFEKLNNIDILYSLVGVNQKLDKVACDISFTRTIDLTMSSSDEAEYSGTNTILDRF' A
#
# COMPACT_ATOMS: atom_id res chain seq x y z
N MET A 1 2.30 -27.14 -17.92
CA MET A 1 1.93 -26.65 -16.58
C MET A 1 0.95 -25.52 -16.79
N ASN A 2 -0.29 -25.69 -16.37
CA ASN A 2 -1.33 -24.70 -16.60
C ASN A 2 -1.18 -23.66 -15.50
N ASN A 3 -0.54 -22.52 -15.80
CA ASN A 3 -0.45 -21.41 -14.84
C ASN A 3 -1.87 -20.85 -14.65
N SER A 4 -2.53 -21.26 -13.56
CA SER A 4 -3.75 -20.59 -13.12
C SER A 4 -3.37 -19.18 -12.67
N MET A 5 -3.74 -18.19 -13.46
CA MET A 5 -3.61 -16.79 -13.08
C MET A 5 -4.60 -16.51 -11.94
N ILE A 6 -4.07 -16.41 -10.72
CA ILE A 6 -4.86 -16.00 -9.55
C ILE A 6 -4.87 -14.47 -9.53
N ARG A 7 -6.06 -13.86 -9.50
CA ARG A 7 -6.14 -12.41 -9.33
C ARG A 7 -5.94 -12.10 -7.87
N ILE A 8 -5.22 -11.01 -7.58
CA ILE A 8 -4.93 -10.59 -6.20
C ILE A 8 -6.21 -10.35 -5.38
N VAL A 9 -7.29 -9.93 -6.04
CA VAL A 9 -8.61 -9.71 -5.41
C VAL A 9 -9.30 -11.01 -4.98
N ASP A 10 -8.91 -12.15 -5.55
CA ASP A 10 -9.45 -13.46 -5.19
C ASP A 10 -8.77 -14.02 -3.92
N ILE A 11 -7.67 -13.42 -3.46
CA ILE A 11 -6.95 -13.82 -2.25
C ILE A 11 -7.74 -13.38 -1.00
N PRO A 12 -7.87 -14.22 0.05
CA PRO A 12 -8.49 -13.85 1.32
C PRO A 12 -7.86 -12.61 1.97
N GLU A 13 -8.65 -11.83 2.71
CA GLU A 13 -8.19 -10.57 3.33
C GLU A 13 -7.06 -10.81 4.33
N GLU A 14 -7.11 -11.90 5.09
CA GLU A 14 -6.11 -12.29 6.08
C GLU A 14 -4.74 -12.58 5.44
N MET A 15 -4.74 -13.17 4.24
CA MET A 15 -3.52 -13.41 3.49
C MET A 15 -2.98 -12.11 2.88
N LEU A 16 -3.86 -11.22 2.41
CA LEU A 16 -3.46 -9.89 1.94
C LEU A 16 -2.82 -9.07 3.06
N LEU A 17 -3.40 -9.10 4.26
CA LEU A 17 -2.82 -8.48 5.46
C LEU A 17 -1.42 -9.02 5.75
N ALA A 18 -1.24 -10.34 5.80
CA ALA A 18 0.05 -10.96 6.08
C ALA A 18 1.12 -10.66 5.00
N ILE A 19 0.70 -10.38 3.76
CA ILE A 19 1.60 -9.91 2.69
C ILE A 19 1.94 -8.43 2.92
N PHE A 20 0.93 -7.61 3.21
CA PHE A 20 1.09 -6.16 3.38
C PHE A 20 1.97 -5.82 4.58
N GLU A 21 1.84 -6.54 5.70
CA GLU A 21 2.71 -6.39 6.87
C GLU A 21 4.22 -6.56 6.58
N LYS A 22 4.58 -7.22 5.47
CA LYS A 22 5.97 -7.42 5.07
C LYS A 22 6.49 -6.35 4.11
N LEU A 23 5.64 -5.43 3.69
CA LEU A 23 5.92 -4.40 2.71
C LEU A 23 5.91 -3.02 3.39
N ASN A 24 6.52 -2.02 2.75
CA ASN A 24 6.53 -0.67 3.28
C ASN A 24 5.11 -0.07 3.25
N ASN A 25 4.70 0.52 4.37
CA ASN A 25 3.36 1.04 4.52
C ASN A 25 3.02 2.19 3.58
N ILE A 26 4.00 3.06 3.33
CA ILE A 26 3.82 4.21 2.44
C ILE A 26 3.64 3.73 1.00
N ASP A 27 4.45 2.76 0.57
CA ASP A 27 4.39 2.23 -0.80
C ASP A 27 3.05 1.53 -1.10
N ILE A 28 2.52 0.77 -0.14
CA ILE A 28 1.21 0.12 -0.26
C ILE A 28 0.10 1.16 -0.36
N LEU A 29 0.09 2.15 0.53
CA LEU A 29 -0.94 3.19 0.50
C LEU A 29 -0.89 3.97 -0.81
N TYR A 30 0.31 4.32 -1.29
CA TYR A 30 0.49 5.00 -2.56
C TYR A 30 0.03 4.15 -3.76
N SER A 31 0.34 2.86 -3.74
CA SER A 31 0.13 1.98 -4.91
C SER A 31 -1.26 1.37 -5.00
N LEU A 32 -1.92 1.13 -3.87
CA LEU A 32 -3.13 0.30 -3.82
C LEU A 32 -4.40 1.08 -3.47
N VAL A 33 -4.30 2.22 -2.79
CA VAL A 33 -5.48 3.02 -2.42
C VAL A 33 -6.13 3.61 -3.67
N GLY A 34 -7.43 3.36 -3.82
CA GLY A 34 -8.25 3.77 -4.95
C GLY A 34 -8.17 2.84 -6.16
N VAL A 35 -7.37 1.76 -6.10
CA VAL A 35 -7.28 0.77 -7.18
C VAL A 35 -8.44 -0.21 -7.10
N ASN A 36 -8.82 -0.64 -5.89
CA ASN A 36 -9.88 -1.60 -5.68
C ASN A 36 -10.43 -1.52 -4.26
N GLN A 37 -11.76 -1.52 -4.12
CA GLN A 37 -12.45 -1.40 -2.82
C GLN A 37 -12.00 -2.43 -1.78
N LYS A 38 -11.70 -3.67 -2.20
CA LYS A 38 -11.20 -4.71 -1.29
C LYS A 38 -9.78 -4.40 -0.83
N LEU A 39 -8.92 -3.95 -1.73
CA LEU A 39 -7.55 -3.56 -1.40
C LEU A 39 -7.54 -2.31 -0.52
N ASP A 40 -8.44 -1.35 -0.76
CA ASP A 40 -8.60 -0.16 0.08
C ASP A 40 -8.94 -0.54 1.52
N LYS A 41 -9.89 -1.47 1.70
CA LYS A 41 -10.26 -1.96 3.03
C LYS A 41 -9.08 -2.58 3.78
N VAL A 42 -8.22 -3.32 3.08
CA VAL A 42 -7.05 -3.97 3.67
C VAL A 42 -5.89 -2.99 3.89
N ALA A 43 -5.61 -2.11 2.93
CA ALA A 43 -4.53 -1.14 3.01
C ALA A 43 -4.81 -0.05 4.06
N CYS A 44 -6.08 0.33 4.25
CA CYS A 44 -6.51 1.28 5.27
C CYS A 44 -6.83 0.61 6.61
N ASP A 45 -6.55 -0.69 6.78
CA ASP A 45 -6.74 -1.34 8.07
C ASP A 45 -5.92 -0.63 9.17
N ILE A 46 -6.51 -0.51 10.35
CA ILE A 46 -5.92 0.19 11.49
C ILE A 46 -4.56 -0.41 11.89
N SER A 47 -4.37 -1.71 11.68
CA SER A 47 -3.13 -2.42 12.00
C SER A 47 -1.96 -1.89 11.16
N PHE A 48 -2.25 -1.47 9.93
CA PHE A 48 -1.28 -0.96 8.96
C PHE A 48 -0.99 0.52 9.15
N THR A 49 -2.05 1.31 9.37
CA THR A 49 -1.92 2.77 9.49
C THR A 49 -1.28 3.21 10.81
N ARG A 50 -1.33 2.38 11.87
CA ARG A 50 -0.68 2.66 13.17
C ARG A 50 0.84 2.61 13.14
N THR A 51 1.43 1.88 12.20
CA THR A 51 2.89 1.70 12.10
C THR A 51 3.53 2.65 11.10
N ILE A 52 2.74 3.57 10.51
CA ILE A 52 3.25 4.59 9.61
C ILE A 52 4.00 5.64 10.42
N ASP A 53 5.30 5.74 10.18
CA ASP A 53 6.11 6.84 10.65
C ASP A 53 6.06 8.00 9.64
N LEU A 54 5.31 9.05 9.99
CA LEU A 54 5.20 10.27 9.20
C LEU A 54 6.35 11.26 9.47
N THR A 55 7.29 10.93 10.37
CA THR A 55 8.42 11.79 10.70
C THR A 55 9.61 11.61 9.76
N MET A 56 9.51 10.68 8.79
CA MET A 56 10.50 10.49 7.74
C MET A 56 10.59 11.77 6.87
N SER A 57 11.52 12.64 7.25
CA SER A 57 11.80 13.89 6.56
C SER A 57 12.36 13.63 5.17
N SER A 58 12.03 14.50 4.22
CA SER A 58 12.47 14.56 2.81
C SER A 58 13.99 14.64 2.58
N SER A 59 14.80 14.29 3.58
CA SER A 59 16.27 14.36 3.56
C SER A 59 16.93 13.07 3.10
N ASP A 60 16.19 11.94 3.12
CA ASP A 60 16.63 10.66 2.54
C ASP A 60 16.16 10.50 1.07
N GLU A 61 15.76 11.61 0.43
CA GLU A 61 15.37 11.70 -0.97
C GLU A 61 16.57 11.66 -1.94
N ALA A 62 17.36 10.59 -1.88
CA ALA A 62 18.24 10.29 -3.01
C ALA A 62 17.48 9.67 -4.21
N GLU A 63 16.21 9.25 -4.08
CA GLU A 63 15.53 8.50 -5.16
C GLU A 63 14.07 8.87 -5.52
N TYR A 64 13.39 9.81 -4.84
CA TYR A 64 12.00 10.17 -5.20
C TYR A 64 11.88 11.61 -5.73
N SER A 65 12.49 11.86 -6.89
CA SER A 65 12.13 13.02 -7.73
C SER A 65 10.80 12.77 -8.42
N GLY A 66 9.71 13.02 -7.73
CA GLY A 66 8.36 12.97 -8.28
C GLY A 66 7.42 13.85 -7.47
N THR A 67 7.34 15.11 -7.85
CA THR A 67 6.29 16.10 -7.54
C THR A 67 5.22 15.62 -6.56
N ASN A 68 5.14 16.29 -5.40
CA ASN A 68 4.08 16.19 -4.38
C ASN A 68 2.66 16.42 -4.96
N THR A 69 2.15 15.49 -5.77
CA THR A 69 0.75 15.42 -6.22
C THR A 69 -0.16 14.81 -5.15
N ILE A 70 0.40 14.46 -3.99
CA ILE A 70 -0.28 13.78 -2.87
C ILE A 70 -1.33 14.70 -2.23
N LEU A 71 -1.06 16.01 -2.13
CA LEU A 71 -2.01 16.98 -1.57
C LEU A 71 -3.13 17.39 -2.53
N ASP A 72 -3.04 17.04 -3.82
CA ASP A 72 -4.06 17.38 -4.81
C ASP A 72 -5.21 16.36 -4.87
N ARG A 73 -5.08 15.22 -4.19
CA ARG A 73 -6.11 14.17 -4.12
C ARG A 73 -7.06 14.28 -2.92
N PHE A 74 -6.81 15.19 -1.98
CA PHE A 74 -7.60 15.37 -0.76
C PHE A 74 -8.19 16.77 -0.67
#